data_AF-C6L999-F1
#
_entry.id   AF-C6L999-F1
#
_cell.length_a   1.000
_cell.length_b   1.000
_cell.length_c   1.000
_cell.angle_alpha   90.00
_cell.angle_beta   90.00
_cell.angle_gamma   90.00
#
_symmetry.space_group_name_H-M   'P 1'
#
loop_
_entity.id
_entity.type
_entity.pdbx_description
1 polymer ?
#
loop_
_entity_poly.entity_id
_entity_poly.type
_entity_poly.pdbx_seq_one_letter_code
_entity_poly.pdbx_strand_id
1 'polypeptide(L)'
;MNKKFLAMAAVASVVAAVPAVCSAEDVEISVIAAEYGQNTAEWWANFVEEFNNDNAGIKLTVEVVSWNDIYTVVNTRIQGNNAPDILNIDVFADYQADGLLLPAQDYVSEETYAKMYPSFLEQSVVDDVVWAIPDLASARAMYYNADILEAAGVEVPTTWDELTKACEAIKAYDDSIYPWGIDMTTDEGQAAFAYYTWNNGGGFVDENGDWALNSDANVEAIEYAIGLVNAGYTNTDPANNTRYDLQDMFGAGQIAMVIAPNSLPTYIADGGHEVNYGVASIPTNTGESVSAGVMDRFMCFDNGYSEEELAAITTFFDYFYDDDRYSDWVLMEGFLPATIAGGEAVAAADESMAAWVDIVGSSKFYPTAKTEWADVKQGVIDVEQRALLGEDVRTLLDELQADIAG
;
A
#
# COMPACT_ATOMS: atom_id res chain seq x y z
N MET A 1 16.06 -0.02 54.55
CA MET A 1 15.84 -1.48 54.62
C MET A 1 14.52 -1.76 53.93
N ASN A 2 14.58 -2.48 52.80
CA ASN A 2 13.52 -3.12 52.01
C ASN A 2 13.74 -2.90 50.51
N LYS A 3 14.60 -3.76 49.95
CA LYS A 3 14.72 -4.01 48.52
C LYS A 3 13.43 -4.70 48.06
N LYS A 4 12.67 -4.08 47.17
CA LYS A 4 11.66 -4.78 46.36
C LYS A 4 12.35 -5.22 45.07
N PHE A 5 12.47 -6.53 44.89
CA PHE A 5 12.91 -7.16 43.66
C PHE A 5 11.85 -6.95 42.57
N LEU A 6 12.26 -6.45 41.41
CA LEU A 6 11.54 -6.65 40.15
C LEU A 6 11.62 -8.14 39.81
N ALA A 7 10.48 -8.80 39.70
CA ALA A 7 10.37 -10.10 39.04
C ALA A 7 10.09 -9.83 37.57
N MET A 8 11.10 -10.08 36.73
CA MET A 8 10.98 -10.12 35.27
C MET A 8 10.17 -11.37 34.94
N ALA A 9 8.93 -11.21 34.45
CA ALA A 9 8.15 -12.32 33.93
C ALA A 9 8.67 -12.64 32.52
N ALA A 10 9.51 -13.66 32.40
CA ALA A 10 9.82 -14.27 31.11
C ALA A 10 8.58 -15.06 30.66
N VAL A 11 7.90 -14.58 29.63
CA VAL A 11 6.89 -15.36 28.91
C VAL A 11 7.66 -16.39 28.10
N ALA A 12 7.63 -17.65 28.55
CA ALA A 12 8.15 -18.77 27.77
C ALA A 12 7.07 -19.17 26.76
N SER A 13 7.21 -18.74 25.51
CA SER A 13 6.43 -19.26 24.39
C SER A 13 6.76 -20.73 24.21
N VAL A 14 5.83 -21.63 24.57
CA VAL A 14 5.92 -23.05 24.22
C VAL A 14 5.38 -23.19 22.81
N VAL A 15 6.26 -23.08 21.81
CA VAL A 15 5.97 -23.58 20.47
C VAL A 15 6.01 -25.10 20.55
N ALA A 16 4.85 -25.74 20.48
CA ALA A 16 4.77 -27.17 20.24
C ALA A 16 5.12 -27.42 18.77
N ALA A 17 6.42 -27.51 18.46
CA ALA A 17 6.87 -27.88 17.13
C ALA A 17 6.46 -29.34 16.87
N VAL A 18 5.44 -29.54 16.04
CA VAL A 18 5.30 -30.80 15.31
C VAL A 18 6.46 -30.81 14.30
N PRO A 19 7.39 -31.76 14.35
CA PRO A 19 8.48 -31.77 13.39
C PRO A 19 7.91 -32.18 12.04
N ALA A 20 7.73 -31.22 11.14
CA ALA A 20 7.75 -31.50 9.72
C ALA A 20 9.10 -32.16 9.43
N VAL A 21 9.06 -33.39 8.95
CA VAL A 21 10.26 -34.13 8.55
C VAL A 21 10.72 -33.50 7.24
N CYS A 22 11.59 -32.48 7.30
CA CYS A 22 12.37 -32.07 6.13
C CYS A 22 13.22 -33.27 5.70
N SER A 23 12.98 -33.77 4.49
CA SER A 23 13.93 -34.67 3.83
C SER A 23 15.01 -33.81 3.16
N ALA A 24 16.23 -34.34 3.00
CA ALA A 24 17.29 -33.66 2.25
C ALA A 24 17.05 -33.66 0.72
N GLU A 25 15.81 -33.88 0.29
CA GLU A 25 15.35 -34.02 -1.10
C GLU A 25 14.28 -32.98 -1.50
N ASP A 26 13.85 -32.09 -0.58
CA ASP A 26 12.80 -31.11 -0.90
C ASP A 26 13.38 -29.91 -1.66
N VAL A 27 12.64 -29.41 -2.67
CA VAL A 27 12.92 -28.15 -3.36
C VAL A 27 12.48 -27.00 -2.45
N GLU A 28 13.42 -26.14 -2.06
CA GLU A 28 13.12 -24.99 -1.18
C GLU A 28 12.63 -23.80 -2.02
N ILE A 29 11.55 -23.14 -1.56
CA ILE A 29 11.05 -21.87 -2.10
C ILE A 29 11.03 -20.85 -0.97
N SER A 30 11.60 -19.68 -1.24
CA SER A 30 11.67 -18.55 -0.31
C SER A 30 10.85 -17.36 -0.81
N VAL A 31 9.97 -16.87 0.05
CA VAL A 31 9.11 -15.71 -0.21
C VAL A 31 9.39 -14.65 0.85
N ILE A 32 9.51 -13.40 0.43
CA ILE A 32 9.37 -12.24 1.33
C ILE A 32 8.06 -11.56 0.98
N ALA A 33 7.18 -11.41 1.95
CA ALA A 33 5.87 -10.78 1.79
C ALA A 33 5.68 -9.63 2.76
N ALA A 34 4.88 -8.64 2.34
CA ALA A 34 4.62 -7.49 3.18
C ALA A 34 3.55 -7.80 4.24
N GLU A 35 3.68 -7.15 5.39
CA GLU A 35 2.64 -7.10 6.42
C GLU A 35 1.70 -5.93 6.15
N TYR A 36 0.43 -6.23 5.87
CA TYR A 36 -0.60 -5.23 5.53
C TYR A 36 -1.48 -4.82 6.70
N GLY A 37 -1.63 -5.71 7.67
CA GLY A 37 -2.40 -5.51 8.88
C GLY A 37 -2.23 -6.65 9.88
N GLN A 38 -3.11 -6.68 10.88
CA GLN A 38 -2.94 -7.49 12.08
C GLN A 38 -3.07 -9.00 11.81
N ASN A 39 -3.74 -9.36 10.73
CA ASN A 39 -4.07 -10.75 10.39
C ASN A 39 -3.05 -11.36 9.40
N THR A 40 -2.24 -10.52 8.75
CA THR A 40 -1.35 -10.92 7.64
C THR A 40 -0.35 -12.01 8.03
N ALA A 41 0.32 -11.87 9.18
CA ALA A 41 1.34 -12.82 9.61
C ALA A 41 0.76 -14.21 9.97
N GLU A 42 -0.42 -14.24 10.59
CA GLU A 42 -1.11 -15.50 10.93
C GLU A 42 -1.61 -16.20 9.67
N TRP A 43 -2.14 -15.44 8.70
CA TRP A 43 -2.58 -15.98 7.42
C TRP A 43 -1.43 -16.68 6.68
N TRP A 44 -0.28 -16.02 6.53
CA TRP A 44 0.88 -16.62 5.87
C TRP A 44 1.42 -17.85 6.60
N ALA A 45 1.38 -17.86 7.95
CA ALA A 45 1.79 -19.03 8.72
C ALA A 45 0.90 -20.25 8.43
N ASN A 46 -0.43 -20.05 8.36
CA ASN A 46 -1.38 -21.10 8.01
C ASN A 46 -1.22 -21.55 6.56
N PHE A 47 -1.07 -20.61 5.62
CA PHE A 47 -0.84 -20.90 4.21
C PHE A 47 0.41 -21.76 3.99
N VAL A 48 1.51 -21.46 4.69
CA VAL A 48 2.75 -22.25 4.63
C VAL A 48 2.54 -23.67 5.15
N GLU A 49 1.79 -23.85 6.24
CA GLU A 49 1.46 -25.18 6.77
C GLU A 49 0.64 -25.99 5.75
N GLU A 50 -0.41 -25.39 5.18
CA GLU A 50 -1.26 -26.04 4.18
C GLU A 50 -0.49 -26.38 2.91
N PHE A 51 0.26 -25.42 2.35
CA PHE A 51 1.06 -25.61 1.15
C PHE A 51 2.08 -26.75 1.32
N ASN A 52 2.83 -26.77 2.41
CA ASN A 52 3.85 -27.79 2.67
C ASN A 52 3.25 -29.18 2.92
N ASN A 53 2.02 -29.24 3.45
CA ASN A 53 1.30 -30.51 3.62
C ASN A 53 0.76 -31.05 2.29
N ASP A 54 0.26 -30.17 1.42
CA ASP A 54 -0.38 -30.54 0.16
C ASP A 54 0.63 -30.81 -0.97
N ASN A 55 1.82 -30.20 -0.92
CA ASN A 55 2.83 -30.23 -1.96
C ASN A 55 4.11 -30.96 -1.50
N ALA A 56 4.01 -32.27 -1.29
CA ALA A 56 5.15 -33.10 -0.88
C ALA A 56 6.33 -32.98 -1.87
N GLY A 57 7.54 -32.78 -1.34
CA GLY A 57 8.75 -32.55 -2.14
C GLY A 57 9.06 -31.08 -2.40
N ILE A 58 8.19 -30.16 -1.97
CA ILE A 58 8.44 -28.71 -1.98
C ILE A 58 8.38 -28.22 -0.54
N LYS A 59 9.27 -27.31 -0.19
CA LYS A 59 9.30 -26.64 1.11
C LYS A 59 9.25 -25.13 0.93
N LEU A 60 8.09 -24.57 1.16
CA LEU A 60 7.84 -23.14 1.20
C LEU A 60 8.26 -22.54 2.55
N THR A 61 8.96 -21.41 2.47
CA THR A 61 9.22 -20.51 3.58
C THR A 61 8.79 -19.11 3.21
N VAL A 62 7.98 -18.48 4.07
CA VAL A 62 7.54 -17.10 3.89
C VAL A 62 8.02 -16.27 5.07
N GLU A 63 8.70 -15.17 4.77
CA GLU A 63 9.05 -14.16 5.73
C GLU A 63 8.16 -12.94 5.56
N VAL A 64 7.31 -12.72 6.55
CA VAL A 64 6.45 -11.54 6.62
C VAL A 64 7.25 -10.40 7.24
N VAL A 65 7.38 -9.30 6.50
CA VAL A 65 8.15 -8.11 6.90
C VAL A 65 7.24 -6.91 6.91
N SER A 66 7.41 -6.01 7.88
CA SER A 66 6.65 -4.76 7.94
C SER A 66 6.75 -4.00 6.60
N TRP A 67 5.65 -3.37 6.18
CA TRP A 67 5.64 -2.56 4.95
C TRP A 67 6.75 -1.51 4.90
N ASN A 68 7.07 -0.91 6.05
CA ASN A 68 8.11 0.12 6.14
C ASN A 68 9.55 -0.43 6.02
N ASP A 69 9.77 -1.71 6.35
CA ASP A 69 11.11 -2.30 6.37
C ASP A 69 11.41 -3.19 5.15
N ILE A 70 10.39 -3.70 4.46
CA ILE A 70 10.54 -4.74 3.43
C ILE A 70 11.51 -4.34 2.31
N TYR A 71 11.45 -3.10 1.81
CA TYR A 71 12.35 -2.62 0.77
C TYR A 71 13.82 -2.64 1.24
N THR A 72 14.08 -2.24 2.49
CA THR A 72 15.44 -2.28 3.06
C THR A 72 15.92 -3.71 3.23
N VAL A 73 15.04 -4.61 3.70
CA VAL A 73 15.37 -6.02 3.92
C VAL A 73 15.71 -6.72 2.61
N VAL A 74 14.90 -6.56 1.56
CA VAL A 74 15.13 -7.22 0.28
C VAL A 74 16.37 -6.66 -0.43
N ASN A 75 16.58 -5.34 -0.41
CA ASN A 75 17.78 -4.76 -1.02
C ASN A 75 19.07 -5.18 -0.31
N THR A 76 19.04 -5.31 1.01
CA THR A 76 20.18 -5.85 1.77
C THR A 76 20.48 -7.30 1.37
N ARG A 77 19.44 -8.11 1.12
CA ARG A 77 19.57 -9.49 0.65
C ARG A 77 20.17 -9.58 -0.74
N ILE A 78 19.68 -8.77 -1.68
CA ILE A 78 20.18 -8.69 -3.05
C ILE A 78 21.68 -8.31 -3.03
N GLN A 79 22.06 -7.27 -2.29
CA GLN A 79 23.47 -6.86 -2.13
C GLN A 79 24.35 -7.95 -1.49
N GLY A 80 23.75 -8.81 -0.66
CA GLY A 80 24.37 -9.96 -0.05
C GLY A 80 24.42 -11.23 -0.93
N ASN A 81 23.95 -11.16 -2.19
CA ASN A 81 23.73 -12.30 -3.09
C ASN A 81 22.81 -13.39 -2.51
N ASN A 82 21.79 -12.99 -1.76
CA ASN A 82 20.79 -13.88 -1.16
C ASN A 82 19.37 -13.37 -1.42
N ALA A 83 19.08 -12.95 -2.66
CA ALA A 83 17.72 -12.55 -3.06
C ALA A 83 16.71 -13.68 -2.74
N PRO A 84 15.46 -13.35 -2.35
CA PRO A 84 14.42 -14.37 -2.24
C PRO A 84 14.08 -14.93 -3.62
N ASP A 85 13.33 -16.02 -3.67
CA ASP A 85 12.80 -16.51 -4.94
C ASP A 85 11.62 -15.63 -5.39
N ILE A 86 10.74 -15.29 -4.45
CA ILE A 86 9.55 -14.49 -4.69
C ILE A 86 9.52 -13.29 -3.74
N LEU A 87 9.15 -12.12 -4.26
CA LEU A 87 8.91 -10.91 -3.47
C LEU A 87 7.48 -10.41 -3.69
N ASN A 88 6.83 -10.01 -2.61
CA ASN A 88 5.56 -9.30 -2.62
C ASN A 88 5.71 -7.86 -2.12
N ILE A 89 5.52 -6.90 -3.03
CA ILE A 89 5.65 -5.45 -2.79
C ILE A 89 5.02 -4.63 -3.95
N ASP A 90 4.95 -3.30 -3.83
CA ASP A 90 4.42 -2.37 -4.86
C ASP A 90 5.37 -2.06 -6.02
N VAL A 91 6.69 -2.21 -5.86
CA VAL A 91 7.70 -1.89 -6.89
C VAL A 91 8.23 -3.12 -7.62
N PHE A 92 8.70 -2.94 -8.86
CA PHE A 92 9.31 -4.04 -9.64
C PHE A 92 10.24 -3.55 -10.77
N ALA A 93 10.02 -2.36 -11.33
CA ALA A 93 10.72 -1.90 -12.54
C ALA A 93 12.22 -1.66 -12.33
N ASP A 94 12.64 -1.27 -11.13
CA ASP A 94 14.04 -1.15 -10.72
C ASP A 94 14.73 -2.52 -10.73
N TYR A 95 14.13 -3.53 -10.11
CA TYR A 95 14.64 -4.91 -10.15
C TYR A 95 14.67 -5.47 -11.56
N GLN A 96 13.67 -5.16 -12.38
CA GLN A 96 13.63 -5.53 -13.79
C GLN A 96 14.78 -4.87 -14.57
N ALA A 97 15.01 -3.57 -14.37
CA ALA A 97 16.06 -2.82 -15.05
C ALA A 97 17.47 -3.32 -14.68
N ASP A 98 17.65 -3.76 -13.45
CA ASP A 98 18.88 -4.41 -12.97
C ASP A 98 19.05 -5.85 -13.50
N GLY A 99 18.06 -6.37 -14.23
CA GLY A 99 18.08 -7.72 -14.81
C GLY A 99 17.92 -8.82 -13.77
N LEU A 100 17.24 -8.53 -12.65
CA LEU A 100 17.10 -9.44 -11.52
C LEU A 100 15.83 -10.28 -11.56
N LEU A 101 14.87 -9.97 -12.43
CA LEU A 101 13.56 -10.63 -12.46
C LEU A 101 13.41 -11.58 -13.65
N LEU A 102 12.52 -12.57 -13.50
CA LEU A 102 11.98 -13.36 -14.60
C LEU A 102 10.71 -12.72 -15.17
N PRO A 103 10.41 -12.91 -16.48
CA PRO A 103 9.07 -12.63 -17.03
C PRO A 103 7.98 -13.41 -16.30
N ALA A 104 6.82 -12.79 -16.07
CA ALA A 104 5.71 -13.38 -15.33
C ALA A 104 5.23 -14.73 -15.90
N GLN A 105 5.21 -14.85 -17.23
CA GLN A 105 4.79 -16.07 -17.91
C GLN A 105 5.81 -17.22 -17.83
N ASP A 106 7.02 -16.97 -17.32
CA ASP A 106 8.01 -18.02 -17.12
C ASP A 106 7.82 -18.75 -15.79
N TYR A 107 7.15 -18.12 -14.81
CA TYR A 107 6.95 -18.68 -13.47
C TYR A 107 5.49 -18.82 -13.03
N VAL A 108 4.53 -18.40 -13.87
CA VAL A 108 3.09 -18.54 -13.62
C VAL A 108 2.44 -19.33 -14.76
N SER A 109 1.52 -20.23 -14.42
CA SER A 109 0.79 -21.01 -15.42
C SER A 109 -0.11 -20.13 -16.29
N GLU A 110 -0.41 -20.59 -17.51
CA GLU A 110 -1.37 -19.89 -18.40
C GLU A 110 -2.76 -19.74 -17.74
N GLU A 111 -3.16 -20.72 -16.92
CA GLU A 111 -4.44 -20.71 -16.21
C GLU A 111 -4.47 -19.58 -15.16
N THR A 112 -3.45 -19.53 -14.30
CA THR A 112 -3.34 -18.46 -13.28
C THR A 112 -3.18 -17.10 -13.91
N TYR A 113 -2.34 -16.96 -14.94
CA TYR A 113 -2.16 -15.71 -15.67
C TYR A 113 -3.49 -15.18 -16.24
N ALA A 114 -4.34 -16.07 -16.77
CA ALA A 114 -5.63 -15.71 -17.35
C ALA A 114 -6.69 -15.29 -16.31
N LYS A 115 -6.46 -15.49 -15.01
CA LYS A 115 -7.36 -15.03 -13.94
C LYS A 115 -7.28 -13.53 -13.70
N MET A 116 -6.16 -12.89 -14.07
CA MET A 116 -5.89 -11.49 -13.74
C MET A 116 -6.69 -10.52 -14.61
N TYR A 117 -7.07 -9.37 -14.05
CA TYR A 117 -7.60 -8.27 -14.85
C TYR A 117 -6.52 -7.74 -15.83
N PRO A 118 -6.82 -7.60 -17.14
CA PRO A 118 -5.84 -7.08 -18.11
C PRO A 118 -5.29 -5.70 -17.73
N SER A 119 -6.13 -4.81 -17.20
CA SER A 119 -5.73 -3.48 -16.75
C SER A 119 -4.74 -3.50 -15.60
N PHE A 120 -4.72 -4.55 -14.78
CA PHE A 120 -3.74 -4.73 -13.71
C PHE A 120 -2.44 -5.34 -14.23
N LEU A 121 -2.51 -6.29 -15.16
CA LEU A 121 -1.33 -6.79 -15.86
C LEU A 121 -0.58 -5.67 -16.60
N GLU A 122 -1.30 -4.74 -17.24
CA GLU A 122 -0.74 -3.58 -17.95
C GLU A 122 0.12 -2.69 -17.03
N GLN A 123 -0.18 -2.61 -15.73
CA GLN A 123 0.62 -1.84 -14.77
C GLN A 123 1.98 -2.49 -14.44
N SER A 124 2.19 -3.73 -14.88
CA SER A 124 3.43 -4.49 -14.68
C SER A 124 4.21 -4.72 -15.99
N VAL A 125 3.87 -3.97 -17.05
CA VAL A 125 4.51 -4.10 -18.37
C VAL A 125 5.73 -3.19 -18.48
N VAL A 126 6.87 -3.78 -18.85
CA VAL A 126 8.06 -3.06 -19.35
C VAL A 126 8.48 -3.71 -20.66
N ASP A 127 8.65 -2.91 -21.71
CA ASP A 127 9.02 -3.37 -23.06
C ASP A 127 8.12 -4.52 -23.58
N ASP A 128 6.80 -4.35 -23.47
CA ASP A 128 5.75 -5.31 -23.87
C ASP A 128 5.76 -6.66 -23.10
N VAL A 129 6.53 -6.77 -22.00
CA VAL A 129 6.62 -7.97 -21.15
C VAL A 129 6.06 -7.67 -19.77
N VAL A 130 5.21 -8.56 -19.24
CA VAL A 130 4.75 -8.50 -17.84
C VAL A 130 5.81 -9.13 -16.94
N TRP A 131 6.28 -8.39 -15.93
CA TRP A 131 7.36 -8.85 -15.04
C TRP A 131 6.89 -9.22 -13.63
N ALA A 132 5.70 -8.76 -13.23
CA ALA A 132 5.14 -9.00 -11.92
C ALA A 132 3.63 -9.26 -12.02
N ILE A 133 3.15 -10.28 -11.31
CA ILE A 133 1.73 -10.66 -11.28
C ILE A 133 1.01 -9.85 -10.20
N PRO A 134 -0.15 -9.23 -10.51
CA PRO A 134 -0.97 -8.51 -9.53
C PRO A 134 -1.39 -9.40 -8.36
N ASP A 135 -1.07 -8.97 -7.13
CA ASP A 135 -1.50 -9.61 -5.89
C ASP A 135 -2.85 -9.06 -5.44
N LEU A 136 -2.89 -7.77 -5.13
CA LEU A 136 -4.08 -7.11 -4.59
C LEU A 136 -4.14 -5.67 -5.08
N ALA A 137 -5.33 -5.08 -4.98
CA ALA A 137 -5.56 -3.68 -5.26
C ALA A 137 -6.26 -2.99 -4.09
N SER A 138 -6.13 -1.67 -4.05
CA SER A 138 -6.95 -0.82 -3.19
C SER A 138 -7.22 0.51 -3.87
N ALA A 139 -8.31 1.14 -3.48
CA ALA A 139 -8.63 2.51 -3.88
C ALA A 139 -8.71 3.41 -2.64
N ARG A 140 -8.47 4.70 -2.85
CA ARG A 140 -8.47 5.71 -1.79
C ARG A 140 -9.69 6.62 -1.91
N ALA A 141 -10.32 6.90 -0.78
CA ALA A 141 -11.37 7.92 -0.68
C ALA A 141 -11.23 8.68 0.66
N MET A 142 -11.99 9.76 0.79
CA MET A 142 -12.09 10.47 2.06
C MET A 142 -13.08 9.75 2.97
N TYR A 143 -12.60 9.32 4.13
CA TYR A 143 -13.43 8.91 5.25
C TYR A 143 -13.62 10.09 6.19
N TYR A 144 -14.81 10.18 6.78
CA TYR A 144 -15.12 11.19 7.78
C TYR A 144 -15.89 10.59 8.95
N ASN A 145 -15.62 11.07 10.16
CA ASN A 145 -16.38 10.74 11.36
C ASN A 145 -17.65 11.60 11.38
N ALA A 146 -18.81 10.98 11.15
CA ALA A 146 -20.09 11.66 11.01
C ALA A 146 -20.51 12.38 12.30
N ASP A 147 -20.20 11.80 13.47
CA ASP A 147 -20.54 12.40 14.77
C ASP A 147 -19.74 13.68 15.01
N ILE A 148 -18.46 13.71 14.60
CA ILE A 148 -17.61 14.92 14.71
C ILE A 148 -18.12 16.02 13.78
N LEU A 149 -18.43 15.69 12.52
CA LEU A 149 -18.95 16.67 11.56
C LEU A 149 -20.31 17.24 11.99
N GLU A 150 -21.23 16.39 12.44
CA GLU A 150 -22.55 16.83 12.95
C GLU A 150 -22.38 17.75 14.16
N ALA A 151 -21.52 17.39 15.12
CA ALA A 151 -21.32 18.18 16.32
C ALA A 151 -20.65 19.53 16.05
N ALA A 152 -19.75 19.60 15.07
CA ALA A 152 -19.12 20.83 14.61
C ALA A 152 -20.03 21.66 13.66
N GLY A 153 -21.15 21.11 13.19
CA GLY A 153 -22.04 21.76 12.22
C GLY A 153 -21.42 21.91 10.84
N VAL A 154 -20.62 20.92 10.43
CA VAL A 154 -19.84 20.90 9.19
C VAL A 154 -20.45 19.92 8.20
N GLU A 155 -20.66 20.37 6.97
CA GLU A 155 -21.03 19.51 5.84
C GLU A 155 -19.78 18.80 5.29
N VAL A 156 -19.97 17.65 4.63
CA VAL A 156 -18.87 16.89 4.02
C VAL A 156 -18.21 17.72 2.91
N PRO A 157 -16.91 18.07 3.02
CA PRO A 157 -16.27 18.94 2.04
C PRO A 157 -16.01 18.22 0.72
N THR A 158 -16.23 18.91 -0.39
CA THR A 158 -15.97 18.40 -1.75
C THR A 158 -14.86 19.18 -2.46
N THR A 159 -14.52 20.36 -1.95
CA THR A 159 -13.46 21.23 -2.47
C THR A 159 -12.43 21.58 -1.40
N TRP A 160 -11.25 22.04 -1.81
CA TRP A 160 -10.21 22.50 -0.88
C TRP A 160 -10.60 23.72 -0.04
N ASP A 161 -11.40 24.63 -0.60
CA ASP A 161 -11.95 25.77 0.16
C ASP A 161 -12.96 25.29 1.22
N GLU A 162 -13.82 24.32 0.89
CA GLU A 162 -14.73 23.69 1.85
C GLU A 162 -13.97 22.90 2.92
N LEU A 163 -12.92 22.16 2.54
CA LEU A 163 -12.07 21.41 3.47
C LEU A 163 -11.41 22.37 4.48
N THR A 164 -10.85 23.50 4.02
CA THR A 164 -10.22 24.49 4.90
C THR A 164 -11.22 25.06 5.90
N LYS A 165 -12.44 25.38 5.46
CA LYS A 165 -13.53 25.87 6.34
C LYS A 165 -14.04 24.80 7.31
N ALA A 166 -14.11 23.54 6.87
CA ALA A 166 -14.42 22.41 7.73
C ALA A 166 -13.36 22.29 8.84
N CYS A 167 -12.08 22.38 8.50
CA CYS A 167 -10.99 22.36 9.47
C CYS A 167 -11.09 23.48 10.51
N GLU A 168 -11.35 24.71 10.07
CA GLU A 168 -11.57 25.87 10.95
C GLU A 168 -12.72 25.64 11.94
N ALA A 169 -13.86 25.15 11.44
CA ALA A 169 -15.05 24.90 12.25
C ALA A 169 -14.83 23.77 13.27
N ILE A 170 -14.17 22.68 12.87
CA ILE A 170 -13.84 21.56 13.76
C ILE A 170 -12.92 22.03 14.89
N LYS A 171 -11.85 22.78 14.58
CA LYS A 171 -10.95 23.35 15.61
C LYS A 171 -11.67 24.31 16.55
N ALA A 172 -12.62 25.09 16.05
CA ALA A 172 -13.41 26.01 16.86
C ALA A 172 -14.39 25.27 17.79
N TYR A 173 -14.87 24.10 17.37
CA TYR A 173 -15.75 23.23 18.15
C TYR A 173 -14.97 22.48 19.24
N ASP A 174 -13.89 21.78 18.87
CA ASP A 174 -13.01 21.05 19.79
C ASP A 174 -11.56 21.08 19.29
N ASP A 175 -10.72 21.82 20.02
CA ASP A 175 -9.31 21.99 19.70
C ASP A 175 -8.48 20.69 19.87
N SER A 176 -9.02 19.68 20.56
CA SER A 176 -8.35 18.39 20.74
C SER A 176 -8.53 17.42 19.57
N ILE A 177 -9.47 17.70 18.66
CA ILE A 177 -9.68 16.90 17.45
C ILE A 177 -8.73 17.38 16.36
N TYR A 178 -8.14 16.44 15.62
CA TYR A 178 -7.44 16.72 14.37
C TYR A 178 -8.47 16.76 13.23
N PRO A 179 -8.66 17.91 12.56
CA PRO A 179 -9.64 17.97 11.48
C PRO A 179 -9.28 17.09 10.28
N TRP A 180 -8.00 17.01 9.92
CA TRP A 180 -7.53 16.33 8.71
C TRP A 180 -6.32 15.42 8.99
N GLY A 181 -6.38 14.14 8.63
CA GLY A 181 -5.23 13.25 8.68
C GLY A 181 -4.37 13.37 7.42
N ILE A 182 -3.06 13.57 7.58
CA ILE A 182 -2.07 13.52 6.49
C ILE A 182 -0.83 12.73 6.94
N ASP A 183 -0.38 11.84 6.07
CA ASP A 183 0.84 11.05 6.22
C ASP A 183 1.85 11.50 5.15
N MET A 184 2.96 12.08 5.59
CA MET A 184 4.10 12.49 4.75
C MET A 184 5.37 11.69 5.12
N THR A 185 5.19 10.51 5.71
CA THR A 185 6.25 9.55 6.02
C THR A 185 6.65 8.76 4.77
N THR A 186 7.58 7.83 4.92
CA THR A 186 7.94 6.89 3.85
C THR A 186 6.88 5.81 3.58
N ASP A 187 5.84 5.71 4.43
CA ASP A 187 4.72 4.76 4.28
C ASP A 187 3.78 5.22 3.14
N GLU A 188 3.25 6.45 3.24
CA GLU A 188 2.28 7.02 2.29
C GLU A 188 2.66 8.41 1.73
N GLY A 189 3.86 8.96 1.92
CA GLY A 189 4.17 10.30 1.40
C GLY A 189 4.05 10.43 -0.13
N GLN A 190 4.42 9.40 -0.89
CA GLN A 190 4.12 9.33 -2.34
C GLN A 190 2.62 9.38 -2.65
N ALA A 191 1.80 8.82 -1.75
CA ALA A 191 0.37 8.83 -1.87
C ALA A 191 -0.21 10.18 -1.46
N ALA A 192 0.30 10.83 -0.42
CA ALA A 192 -0.03 12.21 -0.09
C ALA A 192 0.25 13.13 -1.28
N PHE A 193 1.45 13.05 -1.86
CA PHE A 193 1.78 13.79 -3.08
C PHE A 193 0.73 13.54 -4.17
N ALA A 194 0.37 12.28 -4.42
CA ALA A 194 -0.62 11.91 -5.43
C ALA A 194 -2.03 12.44 -5.10
N TYR A 195 -2.47 12.36 -3.84
CA TYR A 195 -3.78 12.83 -3.38
C TYR A 195 -3.97 14.30 -3.71
N TYR A 196 -2.98 15.14 -3.41
CA TYR A 196 -3.08 16.57 -3.66
C TYR A 196 -2.85 16.91 -5.13
N THR A 197 -1.80 16.36 -5.76
CA THR A 197 -1.45 16.74 -7.14
C THR A 197 -2.48 16.26 -8.16
N TRP A 198 -2.99 15.04 -8.06
CA TRP A 198 -4.04 14.56 -8.98
C TRP A 198 -5.35 15.31 -8.79
N ASN A 199 -5.69 15.73 -7.56
CA ASN A 199 -6.86 16.55 -7.27
C ASN A 199 -6.65 18.06 -7.51
N ASN A 200 -5.48 18.45 -8.05
CA ASN A 200 -5.20 19.79 -8.58
C ASN A 200 -4.93 19.79 -10.10
N GLY A 201 -5.16 18.67 -10.78
CA GLY A 201 -4.90 18.54 -12.23
C GLY A 201 -3.43 18.37 -12.61
N GLY A 202 -2.56 18.13 -11.62
CA GLY A 202 -1.17 17.73 -11.81
C GLY A 202 -1.00 16.21 -11.73
N GLY A 203 0.19 15.78 -11.30
CA GLY A 203 0.57 14.38 -11.13
C GLY A 203 2.06 14.14 -11.39
N PHE A 204 2.44 12.87 -11.51
CA PHE A 204 3.85 12.48 -11.72
C PHE A 204 4.33 12.68 -13.16
N VAL A 205 3.46 12.47 -14.14
CA VAL A 205 3.79 12.52 -15.58
C VAL A 205 2.83 13.42 -16.33
N ASP A 206 3.29 13.98 -17.45
CA ASP A 206 2.46 14.74 -18.38
C ASP A 206 1.64 13.84 -19.33
N GLU A 207 0.89 14.46 -20.25
CA GLU A 207 0.06 13.76 -21.24
C GLU A 207 0.88 12.89 -22.23
N ASN A 208 2.19 13.11 -22.34
CA ASN A 208 3.10 12.33 -23.18
C ASN A 208 3.77 11.18 -22.40
N GLY A 209 3.58 11.13 -21.08
CA GLY A 209 4.21 10.14 -20.20
C GLY A 209 5.62 10.55 -19.73
N ASP A 210 6.02 11.80 -19.95
CA ASP A 210 7.28 12.36 -19.45
C ASP A 210 7.10 12.85 -18.00
N TRP A 211 8.15 12.74 -17.18
CA TRP A 211 8.10 13.21 -15.79
C TRP A 211 7.78 14.71 -15.71
N ALA A 212 6.80 15.09 -14.90
CA ALA A 212 6.27 16.45 -14.77
C ALA A 212 6.11 16.87 -13.29
N LEU A 213 7.08 16.49 -12.47
CA LEU A 213 7.11 16.65 -11.03
C LEU A 213 7.03 18.12 -10.60
N ASN A 214 7.68 19.02 -11.36
CA ASN A 214 7.73 20.45 -11.07
C ASN A 214 6.65 21.30 -11.78
N SER A 215 5.54 20.71 -12.20
CA SER A 215 4.43 21.48 -12.79
C SER A 215 3.88 22.53 -11.81
N ASP A 216 3.31 23.63 -12.34
CA ASP A 216 2.66 24.66 -11.52
C ASP A 216 1.54 24.08 -10.64
N ALA A 217 0.78 23.12 -11.19
CA ALA A 217 -0.28 22.42 -10.47
C ALA A 217 0.27 21.60 -9.29
N ASN A 218 1.43 20.96 -9.44
CA ASN A 218 2.04 20.22 -8.34
C ASN A 218 2.54 21.13 -7.23
N VAL A 219 3.18 22.25 -7.59
CA VAL A 219 3.65 23.23 -6.60
C VAL A 219 2.49 23.79 -5.78
N GLU A 220 1.41 24.23 -6.43
CA GLU A 220 0.21 24.73 -5.72
C GLU A 220 -0.39 23.66 -4.79
N ALA A 221 -0.41 22.40 -5.23
CA ALA A 221 -0.97 21.30 -4.46
C ALA A 221 -0.19 21.00 -3.17
N ILE A 222 1.14 20.94 -3.27
CA ILE A 222 1.99 20.72 -2.10
C ILE A 222 1.98 21.94 -1.18
N GLU A 223 2.00 23.16 -1.73
CA GLU A 223 1.84 24.38 -0.94
C GLU A 223 0.51 24.41 -0.16
N TYR A 224 -0.58 23.92 -0.75
CA TYR A 224 -1.87 23.79 -0.07
C TYR A 224 -1.79 22.79 1.09
N ALA A 225 -1.24 21.59 0.87
CA ALA A 225 -1.08 20.57 1.92
C ALA A 225 -0.22 21.09 3.09
N ILE A 226 0.92 21.71 2.79
CA ILE A 226 1.80 22.35 3.78
C ILE A 226 1.09 23.51 4.50
N GLY A 227 0.22 24.24 3.80
CA GLY A 227 -0.65 25.28 4.37
C GLY A 227 -1.59 24.74 5.45
N LEU A 228 -2.22 23.57 5.23
CA LEU A 228 -3.07 22.91 6.23
C LEU A 228 -2.27 22.53 7.48
N VAL A 229 -1.06 21.98 7.31
CA VAL A 229 -0.17 21.62 8.42
C VAL A 229 0.22 22.86 9.21
N ASN A 230 0.68 23.92 8.53
CA ASN A 230 1.09 25.18 9.17
C ASN A 230 -0.06 25.90 9.89
N ALA A 231 -1.29 25.71 9.44
CA ALA A 231 -2.48 26.22 10.12
C ALA A 231 -2.89 25.42 11.36
N GLY A 232 -2.26 24.26 11.61
CA GLY A 232 -2.61 23.37 12.72
C GLY A 232 -3.90 22.60 12.49
N TYR A 233 -4.25 22.34 11.23
CA TYR A 233 -5.46 21.62 10.83
C TYR A 233 -5.24 20.12 10.64
N THR A 234 -4.01 19.64 10.84
CA THR A 234 -3.66 18.24 10.66
C THR A 234 -3.28 17.54 11.97
N ASN A 235 -2.99 16.23 11.91
CA ASN A 235 -2.19 15.56 12.93
C ASN A 235 -0.86 16.30 13.16
N THR A 236 -0.32 16.17 14.39
CA THR A 236 0.79 17.02 14.86
C THR A 236 2.14 16.74 14.23
N ASP A 237 2.36 15.52 13.74
CA ASP A 237 3.66 15.08 13.27
C ASP A 237 3.54 14.28 11.97
N PRO A 238 3.11 14.91 10.86
CA PRO A 238 2.84 14.21 9.61
C PRO A 238 4.07 13.58 8.96
N ALA A 239 5.28 14.02 9.33
CA ALA A 239 6.52 13.39 8.90
C ALA A 239 6.88 12.11 9.70
N ASN A 240 6.14 11.79 10.77
CA ASN A 240 6.38 10.60 11.60
C ASN A 240 5.13 9.76 11.91
N ASN A 241 3.92 10.28 11.67
CA ASN A 241 2.68 9.53 11.81
C ASN A 241 2.36 8.81 10.50
N THR A 242 2.50 7.49 10.54
CA THR A 242 2.22 6.59 9.42
C THR A 242 0.71 6.45 9.18
N ARG A 243 0.33 5.78 8.10
CA ARG A 243 -1.06 5.41 7.83
C ARG A 243 -1.66 4.71 9.02
N TYR A 244 -0.95 3.75 9.60
CA TYR A 244 -1.42 2.98 10.75
C TYR A 244 -1.74 3.89 11.95
N ASP A 245 -0.87 4.87 12.25
CA ASP A 245 -1.15 5.85 13.30
C ASP A 245 -2.43 6.66 13.01
N LEU A 246 -2.65 7.07 11.75
CA LEU A 246 -3.85 7.80 11.36
C LEU A 246 -5.12 6.93 11.44
N GLN A 247 -5.03 5.65 11.05
CA GLN A 247 -6.15 4.72 11.14
C GLN A 247 -6.52 4.45 12.61
N ASP A 248 -5.53 4.26 13.48
CA ASP A 248 -5.73 4.13 14.93
C ASP A 248 -6.38 5.39 15.52
N MET A 249 -5.86 6.58 15.17
CA MET A 249 -6.43 7.85 15.62
C MET A 249 -7.87 8.07 15.11
N PHE A 250 -8.18 7.67 13.88
CA PHE A 250 -9.53 7.74 13.33
C PHE A 250 -10.46 6.75 14.06
N GLY A 251 -10.03 5.50 14.27
CA GLY A 251 -10.72 4.49 15.07
C GLY A 251 -11.00 4.92 16.51
N ALA A 252 -10.08 5.70 17.09
CA ALA A 252 -10.21 6.28 18.42
C ALA A 252 -11.06 7.59 18.45
N GLY A 253 -11.58 8.04 17.31
CA GLY A 253 -12.38 9.27 17.20
C GLY A 253 -11.58 10.56 17.38
N GLN A 254 -10.27 10.54 17.12
CA GLN A 254 -9.37 11.69 17.28
C GLN A 254 -9.17 12.47 15.97
N ILE A 255 -9.45 11.85 14.81
CA ILE A 255 -9.40 12.48 13.49
C ILE A 255 -10.81 12.60 12.93
N ALA A 256 -11.15 13.78 12.40
CA ALA A 256 -12.45 14.03 11.81
C ALA A 256 -12.56 13.53 10.37
N MET A 257 -11.51 13.73 9.55
CA MET A 257 -11.48 13.38 8.13
C MET A 257 -10.10 12.87 7.74
N VAL A 258 -10.02 11.82 6.93
CA VAL A 258 -8.76 11.21 6.49
C VAL A 258 -8.92 10.57 5.11
N ILE A 259 -7.89 10.62 4.26
CA ILE A 259 -7.84 9.80 3.04
C ILE A 259 -7.27 8.44 3.42
N ALA A 260 -7.98 7.36 3.12
CA ALA A 260 -7.59 6.02 3.53
C ALA A 260 -7.99 4.97 2.48
N PRO A 261 -7.41 3.76 2.53
CA PRO A 261 -7.83 2.64 1.68
C PRO A 261 -9.27 2.21 1.94
N ASN A 262 -9.85 1.49 0.98
CA ASN A 262 -11.10 0.76 1.14
C ASN A 262 -11.08 -0.26 2.31
N SER A 263 -9.89 -0.69 2.75
CA SER A 263 -9.70 -1.59 3.90
C SER A 263 -9.82 -0.93 5.28
N LEU A 264 -9.93 0.41 5.36
CA LEU A 264 -10.02 1.13 6.64
C LEU A 264 -11.09 0.55 7.59
N PRO A 265 -12.33 0.23 7.14
CA PRO A 265 -13.36 -0.32 8.03
C PRO A 265 -12.96 -1.65 8.68
N THR A 266 -12.31 -2.55 7.93
CA THR A 266 -11.82 -3.83 8.42
C THR A 266 -10.75 -3.59 9.50
N TYR A 267 -9.76 -2.73 9.19
CA TYR A 267 -8.70 -2.39 10.13
C TYR A 267 -9.22 -1.84 11.46
N ILE A 268 -10.19 -0.92 11.41
CA ILE A 268 -10.81 -0.33 12.61
C ILE A 268 -11.55 -1.40 13.43
N ALA A 269 -12.34 -2.25 12.76
CA ALA A 269 -13.12 -3.30 13.41
C ALA A 269 -12.22 -4.33 14.11
N ASP A 270 -11.12 -4.74 13.47
CA ASP A 270 -10.15 -5.69 14.01
C ASP A 270 -9.37 -5.09 15.19
N GLY A 271 -9.09 -3.79 15.14
CA GLY A 271 -8.58 -3.02 16.28
C GLY A 271 -9.57 -2.92 17.46
N GLY A 272 -10.81 -3.39 17.31
CA GLY A 272 -11.85 -3.34 18.34
C GLY A 272 -12.52 -1.98 18.49
N HIS A 273 -12.44 -1.15 17.46
CA HIS A 273 -13.05 0.18 17.41
C HIS A 273 -14.36 0.17 16.62
N GLU A 274 -15.28 1.04 17.01
CA GLU A 274 -16.53 1.30 16.29
C GLU A 274 -16.63 2.81 16.09
N VAL A 275 -16.66 3.24 14.82
CA VAL A 275 -16.77 4.64 14.42
C VAL A 275 -17.97 4.80 13.51
N ASN A 276 -18.82 5.78 13.77
CA ASN A 276 -19.85 6.19 12.83
C ASN A 276 -19.20 7.01 11.71
N TYR A 277 -18.75 6.34 10.65
CA TYR A 277 -18.07 6.97 9.52
C TYR A 277 -18.95 7.04 8.27
N GLY A 278 -18.64 7.99 7.40
CA GLY A 278 -19.06 7.98 6.01
C GLY A 278 -17.87 8.01 5.06
N VAL A 279 -18.14 7.71 3.79
CA VAL A 279 -17.15 7.73 2.69
C VAL A 279 -17.60 8.77 1.67
N ALA A 280 -16.66 9.57 1.18
CA ALA A 280 -16.88 10.60 0.17
C ALA A 280 -15.68 10.72 -0.78
N SER A 281 -15.90 11.36 -1.93
CA SER A 281 -14.83 11.70 -2.86
C SER A 281 -13.76 12.58 -2.19
N ILE A 282 -12.51 12.43 -2.64
CA ILE A 282 -11.40 13.26 -2.15
C ILE A 282 -11.64 14.71 -2.56
N PRO A 283 -11.52 15.69 -1.63
CA PRO A 283 -11.69 17.11 -1.97
C PRO A 283 -10.76 17.56 -3.09
N THR A 284 -11.30 18.32 -4.03
CA THR A 284 -10.60 18.72 -5.27
C THR A 284 -10.61 20.23 -5.50
N ASN A 285 -9.60 20.74 -6.21
CA ASN A 285 -9.55 22.12 -6.68
C ASN A 285 -10.01 22.27 -8.15
N THR A 286 -10.13 21.16 -8.88
CA THR A 286 -10.50 21.15 -10.31
C THR A 286 -11.98 20.87 -10.56
N GLY A 287 -12.72 20.46 -9.52
CA GLY A 287 -14.11 20.04 -9.60
C GLY A 287 -14.30 18.59 -10.03
N GLU A 288 -13.21 17.88 -10.34
CA GLU A 288 -13.18 16.43 -10.56
C GLU A 288 -12.29 15.79 -9.50
N SER A 289 -12.87 14.85 -8.75
CA SER A 289 -12.12 14.10 -7.74
C SER A 289 -11.43 12.92 -8.37
N VAL A 290 -10.17 12.71 -8.02
CA VAL A 290 -9.36 11.59 -8.50
C VAL A 290 -9.04 10.68 -7.31
N SER A 291 -9.49 9.43 -7.40
CA SER A 291 -9.07 8.38 -6.48
C SER A 291 -7.71 7.82 -6.89
N ALA A 292 -6.85 7.61 -5.90
CA ALA A 292 -5.60 6.88 -6.08
C ALA A 292 -5.86 5.37 -5.95
N GLY A 293 -5.37 4.62 -6.94
CA GLY A 293 -5.31 3.17 -6.94
C GLY A 293 -3.91 2.73 -6.55
N VAL A 294 -3.81 1.77 -5.63
CA VAL A 294 -2.57 1.10 -5.28
C VAL A 294 -2.71 -0.36 -5.67
N MET A 295 -1.65 -0.92 -6.25
CA MET A 295 -1.60 -2.31 -6.64
C MET A 295 -0.25 -2.88 -6.22
N ASP A 296 -0.35 -4.00 -5.50
CA ASP A 296 0.80 -4.76 -5.05
C ASP A 296 0.92 -6.02 -5.91
N ARG A 297 2.11 -6.62 -5.90
CA ARG A 297 2.51 -7.58 -6.90
C ARG A 297 3.31 -8.69 -6.28
N PHE A 298 3.30 -9.85 -6.92
CA PHE A 298 4.36 -10.83 -6.77
C PHE A 298 5.31 -10.78 -7.98
N MET A 299 6.61 -10.85 -7.71
CA MET A 299 7.64 -11.01 -8.73
C MET A 299 8.60 -12.15 -8.36
N CYS A 300 9.21 -12.76 -9.37
CA CYS A 300 10.16 -13.84 -9.21
C CYS A 300 11.58 -13.37 -9.60
N PHE A 301 12.55 -13.54 -8.71
CA PHE A 301 13.95 -13.22 -8.99
C PHE A 301 14.59 -14.32 -9.84
N ASP A 302 15.40 -13.96 -10.83
CA ASP A 302 16.20 -14.89 -11.63
C ASP A 302 17.43 -15.36 -10.86
N ASN A 303 17.24 -16.37 -10.00
CA ASN A 303 18.30 -17.01 -9.23
C ASN A 303 18.96 -18.19 -9.99
N GLY A 304 18.69 -18.34 -11.30
CA GLY A 304 19.27 -19.41 -12.13
C GLY A 304 18.67 -20.80 -11.91
N TYR A 305 17.35 -20.87 -11.78
CA TYR A 305 16.60 -22.09 -11.46
C TYR A 305 16.79 -23.21 -12.48
N SER A 306 16.78 -24.45 -11.97
CA SER A 306 16.49 -25.65 -12.74
C SER A 306 15.02 -25.73 -13.13
N GLU A 307 14.69 -26.63 -14.07
CA GLU A 307 13.29 -26.89 -14.46
C GLU A 307 12.43 -27.35 -13.27
N GLU A 308 13.03 -28.06 -12.30
CA GLU A 308 12.33 -28.56 -11.11
C GLU A 308 12.02 -27.43 -10.11
N GLU A 309 12.97 -26.52 -9.88
CA GLU A 309 12.78 -25.34 -9.03
C GLU A 309 11.73 -24.38 -9.62
N LEU A 310 11.76 -24.14 -10.94
CA LEU A 310 10.79 -23.28 -11.60
C LEU A 310 9.37 -23.89 -11.60
N ALA A 311 9.26 -25.22 -11.72
CA ALA A 311 7.98 -25.91 -11.58
C ALA A 311 7.43 -25.81 -10.14
N ALA A 312 8.31 -25.83 -9.14
CA ALA A 312 7.92 -25.64 -7.74
C ALA A 312 7.40 -24.20 -7.50
N ILE A 313 8.07 -23.19 -8.06
CA ILE A 313 7.61 -21.78 -8.03
C ILE A 313 6.25 -21.64 -8.72
N THR A 314 6.06 -22.26 -9.89
CA THR A 314 4.76 -22.27 -10.59
C THR A 314 3.66 -22.90 -9.72
N THR A 315 3.99 -23.99 -9.01
CA THR A 315 3.06 -24.66 -8.07
C THR A 315 2.65 -23.73 -6.92
N PHE A 316 3.58 -22.91 -6.38
CA PHE A 316 3.24 -21.87 -5.41
C PHE A 316 2.19 -20.90 -5.95
N PHE A 317 2.40 -20.36 -7.16
CA PHE A 317 1.47 -19.41 -7.76
C PHE A 317 0.10 -20.02 -8.04
N ASP A 318 0.05 -21.22 -8.59
CA ASP A 318 -1.23 -21.91 -8.86
C ASP A 318 -1.99 -22.25 -7.56
N TYR A 319 -1.27 -22.61 -6.50
CA TYR A 319 -1.87 -22.90 -5.20
C TYR A 319 -2.38 -21.63 -4.50
N PHE A 320 -1.61 -20.54 -4.58
CA PHE A 320 -1.97 -19.23 -4.02
C PHE A 320 -3.19 -18.63 -4.73
N TYR A 321 -3.21 -18.66 -6.07
CA TYR A 321 -4.26 -18.08 -6.91
C TYR A 321 -5.46 -19.00 -7.16
N ASP A 322 -5.61 -20.10 -6.42
CA ASP A 322 -6.88 -20.81 -6.34
C ASP A 322 -7.97 -19.88 -5.79
N ASP A 323 -9.18 -19.94 -6.37
CA ASP A 323 -10.15 -18.85 -6.24
C ASP A 323 -10.57 -18.61 -4.78
N ASP A 324 -10.78 -19.69 -4.00
CA ASP A 324 -11.16 -19.59 -2.59
C ASP A 324 -9.99 -19.09 -1.73
N ARG A 325 -8.79 -19.65 -1.94
CA ARG A 325 -7.58 -19.32 -1.17
C ARG A 325 -7.14 -17.87 -1.40
N TYR A 326 -7.16 -17.44 -2.65
CA TYR A 326 -6.87 -16.08 -3.05
C TYR A 326 -7.91 -15.08 -2.51
N SER A 327 -9.19 -15.41 -2.60
CA SER A 327 -10.24 -14.54 -2.07
C SER A 327 -10.11 -14.40 -0.55
N ASP A 328 -9.76 -15.47 0.16
CA ASP A 328 -9.48 -15.42 1.60
C ASP A 328 -8.31 -14.50 1.92
N TRP A 329 -7.18 -14.60 1.20
CA TRP A 329 -6.04 -13.69 1.33
C TRP A 329 -6.42 -12.22 1.19
N VAL A 330 -7.08 -11.87 0.07
CA VAL A 330 -7.37 -10.47 -0.26
C VAL A 330 -8.40 -9.88 0.69
N LEU A 331 -9.43 -10.65 1.05
CA LEU A 331 -10.52 -10.18 1.90
C LEU A 331 -10.16 -10.13 3.37
N MET A 332 -9.14 -10.88 3.80
CA MET A 332 -8.71 -10.96 5.20
C MET A 332 -8.31 -9.59 5.80
N GLU A 333 -7.80 -8.66 4.98
CA GLU A 333 -7.60 -7.25 5.36
C GLU A 333 -8.59 -6.29 4.66
N GLY A 334 -9.56 -6.80 3.88
CA GLY A 334 -10.52 -5.98 3.15
C GLY A 334 -9.99 -5.29 1.90
N PHE A 335 -9.00 -5.88 1.21
CA PHE A 335 -8.50 -5.39 -0.07
C PHE A 335 -9.42 -5.76 -1.25
N LEU A 336 -9.08 -5.25 -2.45
CA LEU A 336 -9.78 -5.53 -3.69
C LEU A 336 -9.06 -6.62 -4.48
N PRO A 337 -9.78 -7.63 -4.97
CA PRO A 337 -9.21 -8.68 -5.81
C PRO A 337 -8.62 -8.16 -7.11
N ALA A 338 -7.41 -8.63 -7.42
CA ALA A 338 -6.77 -8.51 -8.72
C ALA A 338 -7.18 -9.59 -9.73
N THR A 339 -7.87 -10.65 -9.27
CA THR A 339 -8.47 -11.67 -10.13
C THR A 339 -9.93 -11.35 -10.47
N ILE A 340 -10.35 -11.75 -11.67
CA ILE A 340 -11.71 -11.55 -12.17
C ILE A 340 -12.74 -12.28 -11.29
N ALA A 341 -12.49 -13.56 -10.99
CA ALA A 341 -13.39 -14.37 -10.19
C ALA A 341 -13.53 -13.84 -8.74
N GLY A 342 -12.41 -13.44 -8.13
CA GLY A 342 -12.43 -12.80 -6.82
C GLY A 342 -13.24 -11.50 -6.85
N GLY A 343 -13.02 -10.64 -7.84
CA GLY A 343 -13.75 -9.38 -8.01
C GLY A 343 -15.27 -9.58 -8.14
N GLU A 344 -15.69 -10.55 -8.96
CA GLU A 344 -17.11 -10.91 -9.10
C GLU A 344 -17.70 -11.47 -7.80
N ALA A 345 -16.95 -12.31 -7.07
CA ALA A 345 -17.40 -12.90 -5.82
C ALA A 345 -17.64 -11.85 -4.74
N VAL A 346 -16.70 -10.90 -4.56
CA VAL A 346 -16.82 -9.86 -3.53
C VAL A 346 -17.92 -8.85 -3.85
N ALA A 347 -18.04 -8.45 -5.12
CA ALA A 347 -19.10 -7.54 -5.54
C ALA A 347 -20.49 -8.17 -5.39
N ALA A 348 -20.62 -9.49 -5.53
CA ALA A 348 -21.87 -10.21 -5.29
C ALA A 348 -22.20 -10.36 -3.79
N ALA A 349 -21.19 -10.41 -2.92
CA ALA A 349 -21.35 -10.62 -1.50
C ALA A 349 -21.59 -9.33 -0.71
N ASP A 350 -21.01 -8.20 -1.15
CA ASP A 350 -21.04 -6.92 -0.44
C ASP A 350 -21.20 -5.73 -1.42
N GLU A 351 -22.32 -5.01 -1.30
CA GLU A 351 -22.63 -3.83 -2.13
C GLU A 351 -21.63 -2.68 -1.94
N SER A 352 -21.03 -2.56 -0.75
CA SER A 352 -19.98 -1.56 -0.51
C SER A 352 -18.69 -1.91 -1.25
N MET A 353 -18.33 -3.20 -1.31
CA MET A 353 -17.19 -3.67 -2.08
C MET A 353 -17.44 -3.55 -3.58
N ALA A 354 -18.67 -3.75 -4.05
CA ALA A 354 -19.02 -3.50 -5.46
C ALA A 354 -18.75 -2.05 -5.86
N ALA A 355 -19.09 -1.07 -5.02
CA ALA A 355 -18.78 0.33 -5.27
C ALA A 355 -17.27 0.60 -5.33
N TRP A 356 -16.48 -0.09 -4.49
CA TRP A 356 -15.02 0.02 -4.52
C TRP A 356 -14.38 -0.63 -5.75
N VAL A 357 -14.95 -1.73 -6.26
CA VAL A 357 -14.54 -2.33 -7.54
C VAL A 357 -14.76 -1.33 -8.70
N ASP A 358 -15.88 -0.61 -8.70
CA ASP A 358 -16.11 0.45 -9.71
C ASP A 358 -15.12 1.61 -9.55
N ILE A 359 -14.85 2.04 -8.30
CA ILE A 359 -13.89 3.13 -8.02
C ILE A 359 -12.49 2.74 -8.49
N VAL A 360 -11.97 1.56 -8.11
CA VAL A 360 -10.60 1.14 -8.47
C VAL A 360 -10.41 1.02 -9.97
N GLY A 361 -11.46 0.62 -10.72
CA GLY A 361 -11.45 0.60 -12.19
C GLY A 361 -11.35 1.98 -12.83
N SER A 362 -11.62 3.05 -12.09
CA SER A 362 -11.51 4.45 -12.52
C SER A 362 -10.37 5.23 -11.85
N SER A 363 -9.63 4.61 -10.95
CA SER A 363 -8.54 5.25 -10.21
C SER A 363 -7.32 5.53 -11.09
N LYS A 364 -6.53 6.54 -10.70
CA LYS A 364 -5.16 6.71 -11.23
C LYS A 364 -4.19 5.85 -10.43
N PHE A 365 -3.29 5.18 -11.14
CA PHE A 365 -2.20 4.38 -10.55
C PHE A 365 -0.86 5.08 -10.72
N TYR A 366 0.08 4.74 -9.85
CA TYR A 366 1.46 5.20 -9.96
C TYR A 366 2.13 4.66 -11.24
N PRO A 367 3.07 5.41 -11.84
CA PRO A 367 3.82 4.97 -13.02
C PRO A 367 4.91 3.95 -12.66
N THR A 368 4.52 2.84 -12.01
CA THR A 368 5.42 1.83 -11.44
C THR A 368 6.29 1.10 -12.46
N ALA A 369 5.92 1.15 -13.74
CA ALA A 369 6.67 0.57 -14.85
C ALA A 369 7.83 1.46 -15.35
N LYS A 370 7.96 2.70 -14.86
CA LYS A 370 9.09 3.56 -15.18
C LYS A 370 10.26 3.22 -14.26
N THR A 371 11.45 3.05 -14.82
CA THR A 371 12.66 2.62 -14.10
C THR A 371 13.07 3.61 -13.00
N GLU A 372 12.77 4.89 -13.17
CA GLU A 372 13.06 5.93 -12.17
C GLU A 372 11.98 6.00 -11.07
N TRP A 373 10.93 5.17 -11.09
CA TRP A 373 9.80 5.30 -10.16
C TRP A 373 10.23 5.21 -8.69
N ALA A 374 11.15 4.32 -8.34
CA ALA A 374 11.64 4.20 -6.96
C ALA A 374 12.31 5.50 -6.49
N ASP A 375 13.10 6.13 -7.35
CA ASP A 375 13.75 7.41 -7.07
C ASP A 375 12.72 8.56 -7.01
N VAL A 376 11.72 8.57 -7.88
CA VAL A 376 10.61 9.54 -7.85
C VAL A 376 9.80 9.39 -6.56
N LYS A 377 9.43 8.17 -6.16
CA LYS A 377 8.71 7.86 -4.92
C LYS A 377 9.46 8.46 -3.73
N GLN A 378 10.75 8.14 -3.60
CA GLN A 378 11.56 8.66 -2.49
C GLN A 378 11.79 10.17 -2.57
N GLY A 379 11.94 10.71 -3.78
CA GLY A 379 12.17 12.13 -4.03
C GLY A 379 10.97 13.00 -3.65
N VAL A 380 9.74 12.61 -4.01
CA VAL A 380 8.55 13.40 -3.64
C VAL A 380 8.33 13.40 -2.12
N ILE A 381 8.65 12.29 -1.43
CA ILE A 381 8.61 12.22 0.04
C ILE A 381 9.63 13.20 0.64
N ASP A 382 10.86 13.25 0.12
CA ASP A 382 11.88 14.22 0.58
C ASP A 382 11.44 15.67 0.36
N VAL A 383 10.83 15.96 -0.80
CA VAL A 383 10.26 17.28 -1.09
C VAL A 383 9.23 17.69 -0.05
N GLU A 384 8.26 16.82 0.25
CA GLU A 384 7.23 17.08 1.26
C GLU A 384 7.84 17.32 2.65
N GLN A 385 8.77 16.47 3.07
CA GLN A 385 9.42 16.58 4.38
C GLN A 385 10.28 17.84 4.51
N ARG A 386 10.99 18.24 3.45
CA ARG A 386 11.76 19.50 3.43
C ARG A 386 10.85 20.72 3.37
N ALA A 387 9.73 20.64 2.66
CA ALA A 387 8.72 21.70 2.65
C ALA A 387 8.09 21.91 4.04
N LEU A 388 7.89 20.84 4.82
CA LEU A 388 7.48 20.94 6.24
C LEU A 388 8.52 21.70 7.09
N LEU A 389 9.80 21.66 6.72
CA LEU A 389 10.88 22.43 7.36
C LEU A 389 10.97 23.89 6.86
N GLY A 390 10.08 24.29 5.95
CA GLY A 390 9.97 25.65 5.42
C GLY A 390 10.84 25.95 4.20
N GLU A 391 11.37 24.92 3.53
CA GLU A 391 12.02 25.06 2.23
C GLU A 391 10.99 25.36 1.11
N ASP A 392 11.45 25.99 0.03
CA ASP A 392 10.60 26.45 -1.07
C ASP A 392 10.21 25.29 -2.00
N VAL A 393 8.91 24.99 -2.09
CA VAL A 393 8.35 23.85 -2.84
C VAL A 393 8.76 23.87 -4.32
N ARG A 394 8.74 25.04 -4.97
CA ARG A 394 9.17 25.16 -6.37
C ARG A 394 10.62 24.72 -6.54
N THR A 395 11.51 25.25 -5.71
CA THR A 395 12.94 24.94 -5.77
C THR A 395 13.17 23.44 -5.56
N LEU A 396 12.51 22.84 -4.58
CA LEU A 396 12.61 21.40 -4.29
C LEU A 396 12.15 20.52 -5.46
N LEU A 397 11.02 20.85 -6.07
CA LEU A 397 10.51 20.09 -7.22
C LEU A 397 11.34 20.33 -8.48
N ASP A 398 11.90 21.53 -8.70
CA ASP A 398 12.81 21.80 -9.81
C ASP A 398 14.11 20.99 -9.67
N GLU A 399 14.65 20.86 -8.45
CA GLU A 399 15.80 20.00 -8.15
C GLU A 399 15.48 18.54 -8.47
N LEU A 400 14.37 18.01 -7.93
CA LEU A 400 13.94 16.64 -8.18
C LEU A 400 13.69 16.36 -9.67
N GLN A 401 13.02 17.28 -10.38
CA GLN A 401 12.77 17.14 -11.80
C GLN A 401 14.08 17.06 -12.61
N ALA A 402 15.07 17.89 -12.27
CA ALA A 402 16.36 17.87 -12.94
C ALA A 402 17.12 16.56 -12.67
N ASP A 403 17.05 16.03 -11.45
CA ASP A 403 17.69 14.76 -11.09
C ASP A 403 17.07 13.56 -11.81
N ILE A 404 15.75 13.55 -12.00
CA ILE A 404 15.02 12.44 -12.63
C ILE A 404 15.01 12.53 -14.16
N ALA A 405 14.81 13.72 -14.74
CA ALA A 405 14.57 13.87 -16.18
C ALA A 405 15.77 14.39 -16.99
N GLY A 406 16.83 14.90 -16.34
CA GLY A 406 18.05 15.39 -17.00
C GLY A 406 17.96 16.81 -17.54
#